data_AF-A0A3Q3DXI3-F1
#
_entry.id   AF-A0A3Q3DXI3-F1
#
_cell.length_a   1.000
_cell.length_b   1.000
_cell.length_c   1.000
_cell.angle_alpha   90.00
_cell.angle_beta   90.00
_cell.angle_gamma   90.00
#
_symmetry.space_group_name_H-M   'P 1'
#
loop_
_entity.id
_entity.type
_entity.pdbx_description
1 polymer ?
#
loop_
_entity_poly.entity_id
_entity_poly.type
_entity_poly.pdbx_seq_one_letter_code
_entity_poly.pdbx_strand_id
1 'polypeptide(L)'
;MSESGRLTEEEMGIIFVNWRELIMCNTKLLKALRVRKKMGGDNMPVQLIGDLLASELTHMQPYVRFCSCQLNAAALLQSKTNNQPEFKNFLKKIATNYRCKGMPLSSFLLKPMQRITRYPLLIKNILEHTPDHHADQSPLREALERAEELCSQVNEGVREKENSDRLEWIQSHVLCDGAIEHLVFNSLTNCLGPRKLLHSGRLHKAKSSRELWAFLFNDFLLLTQGAKSLSSSGPDKLFSPKSGIQLKMYKTPLFLNEVLVKMPPDPSSDEPLFLVSHIDRVYSLKTDTLNERAAWVQKIKVASELFIETEKKKREKAYQARSLKASGIGRLLVTISEAQELKACKPNGKSNPYCELTMGAQCYTSRPISNTLNPKWNFNCQFFIKDLYQDVLCITIFEKDQFSPDGQWTPELSLSVQSFIGFNV
;
A
#
# COMPACT_ATOMS: atom_id res chain seq x y z
N MET A 1 -4.56 -21.83 25.70
CA MET A 1 -3.55 -20.75 25.60
C MET A 1 -3.92 -19.57 26.48
N SER A 2 -5.11 -18.95 26.31
CA SER A 2 -5.57 -17.84 27.17
C SER A 2 -5.43 -18.14 28.67
N GLU A 3 -5.96 -19.27 29.14
CA GLU A 3 -5.90 -19.66 30.57
C GLU A 3 -4.48 -19.94 31.08
N SER A 4 -3.51 -20.14 30.18
CA SER A 4 -2.16 -20.53 30.58
C SER A 4 -1.30 -19.37 31.06
N GLY A 5 -1.72 -18.12 30.84
CA GLY A 5 -0.96 -16.90 31.18
C GLY A 5 0.38 -16.74 30.44
N ARG A 6 0.69 -17.60 29.46
CA ARG A 6 2.01 -17.64 28.79
C ARG A 6 2.13 -16.72 27.57
N LEU A 7 1.01 -16.12 27.14
CA LEU A 7 0.95 -15.13 26.07
C LEU A 7 0.08 -13.97 26.55
N THR A 8 0.47 -12.75 26.20
CA THR A 8 -0.39 -11.58 26.41
C THR A 8 -1.55 -11.59 25.42
N GLU A 9 -2.57 -10.76 25.66
CA GLU A 9 -3.68 -10.60 24.73
C GLU A 9 -3.22 -10.12 23.34
N GLU A 10 -2.27 -9.19 23.30
CA GLU A 10 -1.65 -8.69 22.09
C GLU A 10 -0.92 -9.82 21.32
N GLU A 11 -0.13 -10.65 22.01
CA GLU A 11 0.57 -11.77 21.39
C GLU A 11 -0.40 -12.83 20.85
N MET A 12 -1.51 -13.07 21.55
CA MET A 12 -2.58 -13.93 21.05
C MET A 12 -3.24 -13.32 19.80
N GLY A 13 -3.45 -12.00 19.78
CA GLY A 13 -3.95 -11.26 18.62
C GLY A 13 -3.03 -11.39 17.40
N ILE A 14 -1.71 -11.37 17.61
CA ILE A 14 -0.72 -11.59 16.54
C ILE A 14 -0.76 -13.04 16.04
N ILE A 15 -0.81 -14.03 16.94
CA ILE A 15 -0.71 -15.45 16.56
C ILE A 15 -1.98 -15.97 15.89
N PHE A 16 -3.16 -15.61 16.42
CA PHE A 16 -4.44 -16.16 15.97
C PHE A 16 -5.24 -15.20 15.09
N VAL A 17 -4.88 -13.91 15.04
CA VAL A 17 -5.48 -12.91 14.16
C VAL A 17 -7.03 -12.95 14.28
N ASN A 18 -7.74 -13.30 13.21
CA ASN A 18 -9.19 -13.41 13.14
C ASN A 18 -9.66 -14.88 13.05
N TRP A 19 -9.00 -15.82 13.74
CA TRP A 19 -9.32 -17.26 13.67
C TRP A 19 -10.80 -17.60 13.90
N ARG A 20 -11.51 -16.81 14.73
CA ARG A 20 -12.95 -16.99 14.96
C ARG A 20 -13.78 -16.76 13.70
N GLU A 21 -13.43 -15.75 12.91
CA GLU A 21 -14.10 -15.46 11.63
C GLU A 21 -13.88 -16.60 10.62
N LEU A 22 -12.67 -17.19 10.59
CA LEU A 22 -12.40 -18.37 9.77
C LEU A 22 -13.28 -19.57 10.16
N ILE A 23 -13.45 -19.81 11.45
CA ILE A 23 -14.35 -20.87 11.93
C ILE A 23 -15.78 -20.58 11.48
N MET A 24 -16.25 -19.33 11.60
CA MET A 24 -17.60 -18.94 11.23
C MET A 24 -17.89 -19.18 9.74
N CYS A 25 -17.05 -18.67 8.84
CA CYS A 25 -17.28 -18.82 7.40
C CYS A 25 -17.19 -20.29 6.95
N ASN A 26 -16.24 -21.06 7.48
CA ASN A 26 -16.13 -22.49 7.16
C ASN A 26 -17.27 -23.33 7.77
N THR A 27 -17.79 -22.93 8.94
CA THR A 27 -18.96 -23.59 9.53
C THR A 27 -20.20 -23.36 8.68
N LYS A 28 -20.37 -22.15 8.12
CA LYS A 28 -21.45 -21.84 7.18
C LYS A 28 -21.36 -22.72 5.92
N LEU A 29 -20.18 -22.74 5.28
CA LEU A 29 -19.93 -23.60 4.12
C LEU A 29 -20.20 -25.09 4.43
N LEU A 30 -19.66 -25.60 5.55
CA LEU A 30 -19.85 -27.00 5.94
C LEU A 30 -21.33 -27.35 6.18
N LYS A 31 -22.08 -26.44 6.80
CA LYS A 31 -23.54 -26.61 6.99
C LYS A 31 -24.25 -26.66 5.64
N ALA A 32 -23.96 -25.73 4.74
CA ALA A 32 -24.54 -25.70 3.40
C ALA A 32 -24.24 -27.00 2.63
N LEU A 33 -22.98 -27.45 2.62
CA LEU A 33 -22.55 -28.72 1.98
C LEU A 33 -23.30 -29.92 2.56
N ARG A 34 -23.48 -29.98 3.89
CA ARG A 34 -24.23 -31.06 4.55
C ARG A 34 -25.71 -31.05 4.19
N VAL A 35 -26.32 -29.86 4.13
CA VAL A 35 -27.73 -29.73 3.71
C VAL A 35 -27.88 -30.21 2.26
N ARG A 36 -27.01 -29.76 1.35
CA ARG A 36 -27.01 -30.20 -0.06
C ARG A 36 -26.87 -31.71 -0.20
N LYS A 37 -25.95 -32.34 0.56
CA LYS A 37 -25.78 -33.79 0.53
C LYS A 37 -27.01 -34.54 1.07
N LYS A 38 -27.65 -34.03 2.13
CA LYS A 38 -28.86 -34.65 2.70
C LYS A 38 -30.07 -34.54 1.78
N MET A 39 -30.26 -33.40 1.12
CA MET A 39 -31.39 -33.19 0.21
C MET A 39 -31.38 -34.15 -0.99
N GLY A 40 -30.21 -34.62 -1.41
CA GLY A 40 -30.09 -35.60 -2.50
C GLY A 40 -30.53 -37.02 -2.14
N GLY A 41 -30.71 -37.33 -0.85
CA GLY A 41 -30.95 -38.69 -0.38
C GLY A 41 -29.67 -39.51 -0.14
N ASP A 42 -29.80 -40.58 0.66
CA ASP A 42 -28.68 -41.47 0.96
C ASP A 42 -28.22 -42.22 -0.29
N ASN A 43 -26.90 -42.37 -0.44
CA ASN A 43 -26.24 -43.01 -1.59
C ASN A 43 -26.55 -42.42 -2.99
N MET A 44 -27.23 -41.27 -3.06
CA MET A 44 -27.47 -40.59 -4.33
C MET A 44 -26.34 -39.60 -4.69
N PRO A 45 -26.02 -39.46 -5.99
CA PRO A 45 -25.06 -38.46 -6.47
C PRO A 45 -25.60 -37.04 -6.28
N VAL A 46 -24.72 -36.13 -5.84
CA VAL A 46 -25.04 -34.69 -5.74
C VAL A 46 -25.10 -34.10 -7.13
N GLN A 47 -26.27 -33.61 -7.55
CA GLN A 47 -26.50 -33.10 -8.91
C GLN A 47 -25.96 -31.69 -9.13
N LEU A 48 -25.93 -30.84 -8.10
CA LEU A 48 -25.45 -29.46 -8.20
C LEU A 48 -24.60 -29.12 -6.97
N ILE A 49 -23.42 -28.55 -7.18
CA ILE A 49 -22.55 -28.06 -6.13
C ILE A 49 -21.91 -26.71 -6.46
N GLY A 50 -21.78 -26.37 -7.74
CA GLY A 50 -21.11 -25.14 -8.20
C GLY A 50 -21.79 -23.88 -7.67
N ASP A 51 -23.13 -23.83 -7.69
CA ASP A 51 -23.93 -22.69 -7.19
C ASP A 51 -23.62 -22.35 -5.73
N LEU A 52 -23.55 -23.40 -4.90
CA LEU A 52 -23.26 -23.29 -3.48
C LEU A 52 -21.82 -22.81 -3.27
N LEU A 53 -20.86 -23.37 -4.01
CA LEU A 53 -19.46 -22.98 -3.90
C LEU A 53 -19.26 -21.53 -4.35
N ALA A 54 -19.83 -21.13 -5.48
CA ALA A 54 -19.77 -19.76 -6.00
C ALA A 54 -20.32 -18.74 -4.98
N SER A 55 -21.45 -19.07 -4.33
CA SER A 55 -22.04 -18.25 -3.27
C SER A 55 -21.15 -18.19 -2.02
N GLU A 56 -20.76 -19.34 -1.46
CA GLU A 56 -20.06 -19.39 -0.18
C GLU A 56 -18.61 -18.84 -0.26
N LEU A 57 -17.94 -18.94 -1.40
CA LEU A 57 -16.59 -18.39 -1.60
C LEU A 57 -16.55 -16.87 -1.46
N THR A 58 -17.64 -16.15 -1.77
CA THR A 58 -17.71 -14.69 -1.56
C THR A 58 -17.56 -14.27 -0.09
N HIS A 59 -17.87 -15.17 0.84
CA HIS A 59 -17.80 -14.94 2.28
C HIS A 59 -16.47 -15.35 2.91
N MET A 60 -15.48 -15.72 2.11
CA MET A 60 -14.18 -16.21 2.58
C MET A 60 -13.11 -15.11 2.68
N GLN A 61 -13.49 -13.83 2.55
CA GLN A 61 -12.61 -12.67 2.77
C GLN A 61 -11.81 -12.69 4.09
N PRO A 62 -12.30 -13.25 5.22
CA PRO A 62 -11.49 -13.39 6.43
C PRO A 62 -10.14 -14.11 6.23
N TYR A 63 -9.98 -14.92 5.17
CA TYR A 63 -8.71 -15.55 4.84
C TYR A 63 -7.62 -14.55 4.44
N VAL A 64 -7.97 -13.45 3.77
CA VAL A 64 -7.00 -12.42 3.35
C VAL A 64 -6.28 -11.87 4.57
N ARG A 65 -7.05 -11.42 5.58
CA ARG A 65 -6.52 -10.89 6.85
C ARG A 65 -5.71 -11.92 7.64
N PHE A 66 -6.18 -13.17 7.72
CA PHE A 66 -5.46 -14.20 8.46
C PHE A 66 -4.10 -14.50 7.81
N CYS A 67 -4.12 -14.75 6.50
CA CYS A 67 -2.94 -15.16 5.76
C CYS A 67 -1.92 -14.04 5.67
N SER A 68 -2.36 -12.78 5.51
CA SER A 68 -1.47 -11.62 5.44
C SER A 68 -0.59 -11.45 6.69
N CYS A 69 -1.10 -11.85 7.87
CA CYS A 69 -0.39 -11.75 9.13
C CYS A 69 0.35 -13.03 9.55
N GLN A 70 0.23 -14.11 8.77
CA GLN A 70 0.69 -15.44 9.18
C GLN A 70 2.21 -15.53 9.38
N LEU A 71 3.01 -14.78 8.61
CA LEU A 71 4.46 -14.75 8.79
C LEU A 71 4.86 -14.10 10.13
N ASN A 72 4.17 -13.04 10.53
CA ASN A 72 4.38 -12.38 11.83
C ASN A 72 4.01 -13.31 12.98
N ALA A 73 2.89 -14.03 12.86
CA ALA A 73 2.49 -15.08 13.80
C ALA A 73 3.56 -16.17 13.94
N ALA A 74 4.10 -16.66 12.82
CA ALA A 74 5.13 -17.68 12.80
C ALA A 74 6.44 -17.20 13.44
N ALA A 75 6.87 -15.97 13.12
CA ALA A 75 8.08 -15.37 13.67
C ALA A 75 7.98 -15.18 15.19
N LEU A 76 6.84 -14.67 15.69
CA LEU A 76 6.60 -14.53 17.13
C LEU A 76 6.60 -15.90 17.84
N LEU A 77 5.89 -16.88 17.27
CA LEU A 77 5.81 -18.24 17.83
C LEU A 77 7.20 -18.89 17.89
N GLN A 78 8.00 -18.75 16.83
CA GLN A 78 9.37 -19.26 16.77
C GLN A 78 10.28 -18.56 17.79
N SER A 79 10.22 -17.22 17.86
CA SER A 79 10.99 -16.43 18.83
C SER A 79 10.69 -16.84 20.26
N LYS A 80 9.42 -16.97 20.64
CA LYS A 80 9.01 -17.42 21.97
C LYS A 80 9.47 -18.85 22.24
N THR A 81 9.33 -19.75 21.28
CA THR A 81 9.77 -21.15 21.42
C THR A 81 11.28 -21.28 21.64
N ASN A 82 12.07 -20.42 21.00
CA ASN A 82 13.52 -20.45 21.12
C ASN A 82 14.02 -19.79 22.41
N ASN A 83 13.39 -18.69 22.83
CA ASN A 83 13.86 -17.87 23.94
C ASN A 83 13.21 -18.23 25.30
N GLN A 84 12.11 -18.99 25.31
CA GLN A 84 11.36 -19.33 26.52
C GLN A 84 11.13 -20.85 26.65
N PRO A 85 11.98 -21.57 27.42
CA PRO A 85 11.88 -23.02 27.57
C PRO A 85 10.53 -23.51 28.11
N GLU A 86 9.92 -22.76 29.03
CA GLU A 86 8.59 -23.09 29.58
C GLU A 86 7.49 -23.03 28.52
N PHE A 87 7.55 -22.04 27.63
CA PHE A 87 6.63 -21.91 26.51
C PHE A 87 6.80 -23.07 25.52
N LYS A 88 8.05 -23.42 25.19
CA LYS A 88 8.37 -24.58 24.35
C LYS A 88 7.83 -25.89 24.93
N ASN A 89 8.03 -26.12 26.22
CA ASN A 89 7.52 -27.31 26.91
C ASN A 89 5.99 -27.33 26.94
N PHE A 90 5.37 -26.17 27.15
CA PHE A 90 3.91 -26.03 27.08
C PHE A 90 3.35 -26.37 25.69
N LEU A 91 3.96 -25.88 24.61
CA LEU A 91 3.56 -26.23 23.24
C LEU A 91 3.71 -27.73 22.96
N LYS A 92 4.81 -28.34 23.42
CA LYS A 92 5.01 -29.79 23.32
C LYS A 92 3.92 -30.56 24.06
N LYS A 93 3.57 -30.14 25.28
CA LYS A 93 2.49 -30.75 26.08
C LYS A 93 1.12 -30.63 25.41
N ILE A 94 0.83 -29.53 24.72
CA ILE A 94 -0.44 -29.41 23.97
C ILE A 94 -0.44 -30.38 22.77
N ALA A 95 0.68 -30.53 22.08
CA ALA A 95 0.79 -31.39 20.89
C ALA A 95 0.62 -32.89 21.19
N THR A 96 0.75 -33.34 22.45
CA THR A 96 0.50 -34.74 22.84
C THR A 96 -0.98 -35.08 22.91
N ASN A 97 -1.89 -34.10 22.85
CA ASN A 97 -3.32 -34.38 22.75
C ASN A 97 -3.61 -35.23 21.50
N TYR A 98 -4.33 -36.34 21.64
CA TYR A 98 -4.61 -37.26 20.54
C TYR A 98 -5.28 -36.57 19.34
N ARG A 99 -6.06 -35.50 19.58
CA ARG A 99 -6.72 -34.69 18.53
C ARG A 99 -5.71 -33.96 17.64
N CYS A 100 -4.53 -33.67 18.16
CA CYS A 100 -3.44 -33.02 17.43
C CYS A 100 -2.65 -34.01 16.56
N LYS A 101 -2.77 -35.32 16.77
CA LYS A 101 -2.01 -36.35 16.03
C LYS A 101 -0.50 -36.09 15.98
N GLY A 102 0.07 -35.56 17.07
CA GLY A 102 1.50 -35.24 17.18
C GLY A 102 1.96 -33.99 16.41
N MET A 103 1.06 -33.27 15.74
CA MET A 103 1.40 -32.09 14.95
C MET A 103 1.60 -30.85 15.84
N PRO A 104 2.64 -30.03 15.60
CA PRO A 104 2.86 -28.80 16.37
C PRO A 104 1.88 -27.69 15.96
N LEU A 105 1.65 -26.70 16.83
CA LEU A 105 0.74 -25.58 16.56
C LEU A 105 1.06 -24.85 15.23
N SER A 106 2.34 -24.62 14.93
CA SER A 106 2.78 -23.97 13.68
C SER A 106 2.23 -24.65 12.43
N SER A 107 2.09 -25.98 12.44
CA SER A 107 1.53 -26.74 11.32
C SER A 107 0.02 -26.55 11.15
N PHE A 108 -0.71 -26.27 12.23
CA PHE A 108 -2.14 -25.98 12.18
C PHE A 108 -2.41 -24.57 11.66
N LEU A 109 -1.55 -23.61 12.00
CA LEU A 109 -1.63 -22.23 11.51
C LEU A 109 -1.39 -22.12 9.99
N LEU A 110 -0.76 -23.13 9.37
CA LEU A 110 -0.61 -23.21 7.90
C LEU A 110 -1.89 -23.66 7.17
N LYS A 111 -2.86 -24.27 7.88
CA LYS A 111 -4.02 -24.89 7.24
C LYS A 111 -4.92 -23.91 6.48
N PRO A 112 -5.16 -22.67 6.93
CA PRO A 112 -5.96 -21.72 6.16
C PRO A 112 -5.37 -21.42 4.77
N MET A 113 -4.07 -21.11 4.69
CA MET A 113 -3.37 -20.92 3.40
C MET A 113 -3.43 -22.18 2.52
N GLN A 114 -3.20 -23.36 3.11
CA GLN A 114 -3.32 -24.64 2.39
C GLN A 114 -4.75 -24.92 1.91
N ARG A 115 -5.77 -24.44 2.63
CA ARG A 115 -7.17 -24.67 2.27
C ARG A 115 -7.59 -23.77 1.12
N ILE A 116 -7.23 -22.49 1.17
CA ILE A 116 -7.66 -21.53 0.14
C ILE A 116 -7.09 -21.91 -1.23
N THR A 117 -5.80 -22.26 -1.27
CA THR A 117 -5.09 -22.71 -2.48
C THR A 117 -5.58 -24.04 -3.04
N ARG A 118 -6.33 -24.83 -2.24
CA ARG A 118 -6.92 -26.10 -2.71
C ARG A 118 -8.30 -25.93 -3.33
N TYR A 119 -9.04 -24.86 -3.05
CA TYR A 119 -10.37 -24.68 -3.64
C TYR A 119 -10.33 -24.66 -5.17
N PRO A 120 -9.44 -23.88 -5.83
CA PRO A 120 -9.35 -23.91 -7.29
C PRO A 120 -9.06 -25.32 -7.83
N LEU A 121 -8.13 -26.05 -7.21
CA LEU A 121 -7.74 -27.40 -7.65
C LEU A 121 -8.90 -28.40 -7.53
N LEU A 122 -9.64 -28.36 -6.42
CA LEU A 122 -10.77 -29.25 -6.19
C LEU A 122 -11.94 -28.92 -7.14
N ILE A 123 -12.25 -27.64 -7.32
CA ILE A 123 -13.35 -27.21 -8.20
C ILE A 123 -13.02 -27.53 -9.65
N LYS A 124 -11.77 -27.26 -10.07
CA LYS A 124 -11.29 -27.61 -11.41
C LYS A 124 -11.41 -29.11 -11.68
N ASN A 125 -11.06 -29.96 -10.72
CA ASN A 125 -11.20 -31.40 -10.87
C ASN A 125 -12.68 -31.83 -11.04
N ILE A 126 -13.61 -31.24 -10.26
CA ILE A 126 -15.05 -31.50 -10.43
C ILE A 126 -15.52 -31.03 -11.81
N LEU A 127 -15.11 -29.83 -12.23
CA LEU A 127 -15.46 -29.23 -13.52
C LEU A 127 -14.97 -30.09 -14.69
N GLU A 128 -13.73 -30.59 -14.65
CA GLU A 128 -13.15 -31.47 -15.68
C GLU A 128 -13.91 -32.80 -15.84
N HIS A 129 -14.60 -33.25 -14.80
CA HIS A 129 -15.40 -34.49 -14.81
C HIS A 129 -16.91 -34.23 -14.91
N THR A 130 -17.32 -32.98 -15.18
CA THR A 130 -18.72 -32.60 -15.36
C THR A 130 -18.97 -32.38 -16.86
N PRO A 131 -19.88 -33.11 -17.53
CA PRO A 131 -20.14 -32.95 -18.96
C PRO A 131 -20.57 -31.52 -19.33
N ASP A 132 -20.19 -31.02 -20.51
CA ASP A 132 -20.46 -29.63 -20.93
C ASP A 132 -21.95 -29.23 -20.92
N HIS A 133 -22.85 -30.20 -21.12
CA HIS A 133 -24.30 -30.00 -21.13
C HIS A 133 -24.95 -30.19 -19.74
N HIS A 134 -24.16 -30.48 -18.71
CA HIS A 134 -24.67 -30.67 -17.34
C HIS A 134 -25.01 -29.32 -16.69
N ALA A 135 -26.09 -29.27 -15.92
CA ALA A 135 -26.57 -28.02 -15.30
C ALA A 135 -25.55 -27.35 -14.35
N ASP A 136 -24.62 -28.13 -13.79
CA ASP A 136 -23.59 -27.61 -12.85
C ASP A 136 -22.35 -27.02 -13.55
N GLN A 137 -22.21 -27.14 -14.87
CA GLN A 137 -21.03 -26.62 -15.60
C GLN A 137 -20.81 -25.12 -15.39
N SER A 138 -21.82 -24.29 -15.70
CA SER A 138 -21.71 -22.84 -15.56
C SER A 138 -21.49 -22.41 -14.10
N PRO A 139 -22.25 -22.93 -13.11
CA PRO A 139 -22.00 -22.64 -11.70
C PRO A 139 -20.60 -23.06 -11.22
N LEU A 140 -20.06 -24.18 -11.70
CA LEU A 140 -18.70 -24.63 -11.35
C LEU A 140 -17.62 -23.71 -11.95
N ARG A 141 -17.84 -23.16 -13.15
CA ARG A 141 -16.94 -22.16 -13.74
C ARG A 141 -16.92 -20.88 -12.91
N GLU A 142 -18.09 -20.37 -12.52
CA GLU A 142 -18.18 -19.21 -11.62
C GLU A 142 -17.49 -19.49 -10.28
N ALA A 143 -17.71 -20.67 -9.70
CA ALA A 143 -17.06 -21.07 -8.46
C ALA A 143 -15.53 -21.14 -8.58
N LEU A 144 -15.01 -21.61 -9.73
CA LEU A 144 -13.59 -21.66 -10.00
C LEU A 144 -13.00 -20.25 -10.09
N GLU A 145 -13.61 -19.36 -10.85
CA GLU A 145 -13.21 -17.95 -10.97
C GLU A 145 -13.17 -17.28 -9.59
N ARG A 146 -14.21 -17.45 -8.78
CA ARG A 146 -14.27 -16.93 -7.40
C ARG A 146 -13.16 -17.48 -6.51
N ALA A 147 -12.82 -18.76 -6.64
CA ALA A 147 -11.76 -19.38 -5.86
C ALA A 147 -10.36 -18.88 -6.27
N GLU A 148 -10.13 -18.70 -7.58
CA GLU A 148 -8.88 -18.17 -8.13
C GLU A 148 -8.69 -16.69 -7.74
N GLU A 149 -9.75 -15.89 -7.87
CA GLU A 149 -9.74 -14.49 -7.45
C GLU A 149 -9.41 -14.36 -5.96
N LEU A 150 -10.06 -15.16 -5.11
CA LEU A 150 -9.78 -15.17 -3.68
C LEU A 150 -8.34 -15.59 -3.35
N CYS A 151 -7.77 -16.57 -4.07
CA CYS A 151 -6.36 -16.92 -3.91
C CYS A 151 -5.44 -15.76 -4.30
N SER A 152 -5.75 -15.06 -5.38
CA SER A 152 -5.02 -13.87 -5.81
C SER A 152 -5.10 -12.76 -4.76
N GLN A 153 -6.29 -12.47 -4.22
CA GLN A 153 -6.50 -11.49 -3.16
C GLN A 153 -5.72 -11.84 -1.88
N VAL A 154 -5.69 -13.11 -1.48
CA VAL A 154 -4.89 -13.58 -0.34
C VAL A 154 -3.40 -13.34 -0.59
N ASN A 155 -2.90 -13.69 -1.78
CA ASN A 155 -1.50 -13.52 -2.13
C ASN A 155 -1.08 -12.04 -2.15
N GLU A 156 -1.91 -11.18 -2.73
CA GLU A 156 -1.64 -9.74 -2.74
C GLU A 156 -1.76 -9.13 -1.33
N GLY A 157 -2.73 -9.56 -0.52
CA GLY A 157 -2.84 -9.13 0.88
C GLY A 157 -1.59 -9.49 1.71
N VAL A 158 -0.97 -10.66 1.47
CA VAL A 158 0.33 -11.01 2.08
C VAL A 158 1.41 -10.04 1.62
N ARG A 159 1.53 -9.79 0.32
CA ARG A 159 2.54 -8.89 -0.25
C ARG A 159 2.39 -7.46 0.27
N GLU A 160 1.17 -6.95 0.35
CA GLU A 160 0.85 -5.62 0.85
C GLU A 160 1.18 -5.49 2.33
N LYS A 161 0.89 -6.51 3.13
CA LYS A 161 1.23 -6.52 4.55
C LYS A 161 2.74 -6.53 4.77
N GLU A 162 3.49 -7.34 4.03
CA GLU A 162 4.96 -7.32 4.08
C GLU A 162 5.53 -5.94 3.68
N ASN A 163 4.97 -5.32 2.65
CA ASN A 163 5.36 -3.97 2.25
C ASN A 163 5.08 -2.97 3.39
N SER A 164 3.87 -2.97 3.95
CA SER A 164 3.48 -2.09 5.06
C SER A 164 4.42 -2.24 6.25
N ASP A 165 4.73 -3.48 6.66
CA ASP A 165 5.61 -3.74 7.81
C ASP A 165 7.04 -3.21 7.54
N ARG A 166 7.54 -3.31 6.31
CA ARG A 166 8.83 -2.71 5.92
C ARG A 166 8.80 -1.19 5.91
N LEU A 167 7.70 -0.57 5.48
CA LEU A 167 7.56 0.90 5.51
C LEU A 167 7.50 1.43 6.95
N GLU A 168 6.80 0.74 7.85
CA GLU A 168 6.77 1.07 9.28
C GLU A 168 8.15 0.92 9.94
N TRP A 169 8.91 -0.11 9.55
CA TRP A 169 10.29 -0.25 9.98
C TRP A 169 11.13 0.94 9.52
N ILE A 170 11.04 1.34 8.24
CA ILE A 170 11.78 2.49 7.71
C ILE A 170 11.38 3.78 8.44
N GLN A 171 10.08 3.98 8.69
CA GLN A 171 9.55 5.14 9.41
C GLN A 171 10.17 5.32 10.81
N SER A 172 10.37 4.21 11.53
CA SER A 172 10.91 4.21 12.89
C SER A 172 12.44 4.24 12.97
N HIS A 173 13.14 3.83 11.90
CA HIS A 173 14.60 3.66 11.91
C HIS A 173 15.36 4.69 11.06
N VAL A 174 14.67 5.45 10.20
CA VAL A 174 15.26 6.53 9.39
C VAL A 174 14.92 7.89 9.96
N LEU A 175 15.93 8.58 10.48
CA LEU A 175 15.84 9.97 10.89
C LEU A 175 15.79 10.90 9.67
N CYS A 176 14.66 11.60 9.56
CA CYS A 176 14.40 12.62 8.56
C CYS A 176 14.59 14.01 9.19
N ASP A 177 15.46 14.85 8.63
CA ASP A 177 15.75 16.20 9.14
C ASP A 177 15.26 17.29 8.16
N GLY A 178 14.94 18.48 8.68
CA GLY A 178 14.72 19.70 7.90
C GLY A 178 13.37 19.72 7.18
N ALA A 179 13.33 20.16 5.92
CA ALA A 179 12.09 20.34 5.15
C ALA A 179 11.31 19.04 4.85
N ILE A 180 11.87 17.88 5.24
CA ILE A 180 11.36 16.53 4.96
C ILE A 180 11.13 15.75 6.26
N GLU A 181 11.16 16.43 7.42
CA GLU A 181 10.96 15.84 8.75
C GLU A 181 9.64 15.07 8.89
N HIS A 182 8.66 15.31 8.01
CA HIS A 182 7.31 14.74 8.10
C HIS A 182 7.00 13.73 7.00
N LEU A 183 8.03 13.18 6.35
CA LEU A 183 7.83 12.10 5.39
C LEU A 183 7.19 10.88 6.08
N VAL A 184 5.93 10.61 5.71
CA VAL A 184 5.22 9.40 6.11
C VAL A 184 5.45 8.35 5.04
N PHE A 185 6.27 7.34 5.31
CA PHE A 185 6.62 6.30 4.33
C PHE A 185 5.41 5.45 3.94
N ASN A 186 4.61 5.03 4.92
CA ASN A 186 3.42 4.21 4.72
C ASN A 186 2.20 5.08 4.36
N SER A 187 2.23 5.69 3.18
CA SER A 187 1.19 6.59 2.68
C SER A 187 0.94 6.42 1.19
N LEU A 188 -0.08 7.10 0.68
CA LEU A 188 -0.27 7.29 -0.76
C LEU A 188 0.83 8.19 -1.32
N THR A 189 1.20 7.94 -2.57
CA THR A 189 2.06 8.81 -3.38
C THR A 189 1.22 9.77 -4.21
N ASN A 190 1.84 10.82 -4.75
CA ASN A 190 1.15 11.84 -5.56
C ASN A 190 0.47 11.31 -6.85
N CYS A 191 0.92 10.18 -7.38
CA CYS A 191 0.39 9.65 -8.64
C CYS A 191 0.39 8.13 -8.82
N LEU A 192 1.07 7.35 -7.97
CA LEU A 192 1.27 5.91 -8.15
C LEU A 192 0.46 5.05 -7.16
N GLY A 193 -0.50 5.64 -6.45
CA GLY A 193 -1.22 4.96 -5.39
C GLY A 193 -0.35 4.74 -4.14
N PRO A 194 -0.56 3.67 -3.35
CA PRO A 194 0.21 3.38 -2.14
C PRO A 194 1.71 3.28 -2.41
N ARG A 195 2.54 3.80 -1.50
CA ARG A 195 3.99 3.67 -1.58
C ARG A 195 4.40 2.21 -1.45
N LYS A 196 5.33 1.77 -2.30
CA LYS A 196 5.87 0.40 -2.29
C LYS A 196 7.39 0.44 -2.23
N LEU A 197 7.98 -0.33 -1.34
CA LEU A 197 9.42 -0.58 -1.32
C LEU A 197 9.78 -1.61 -2.40
N LEU A 198 10.42 -1.16 -3.47
CA LEU A 198 10.79 -1.99 -4.62
C LEU A 198 12.15 -2.67 -4.46
N HIS A 199 13.06 -2.02 -3.74
CA HIS A 199 14.38 -2.57 -3.44
C HIS A 199 15.04 -1.86 -2.26
N SER A 200 15.95 -2.54 -1.58
CA SER A 200 16.86 -1.94 -0.61
C SER A 200 18.17 -2.72 -0.56
N GLY A 201 19.23 -2.05 -0.11
CA GLY A 201 20.56 -2.65 -0.04
C GLY A 201 21.67 -1.64 0.19
N ARG A 202 22.88 -2.15 0.43
CA ARG A 202 24.08 -1.34 0.61
C ARG A 202 24.61 -0.85 -0.74
N LEU A 203 25.09 0.38 -0.76
CA LEU A 203 25.78 1.00 -1.88
C LEU A 203 26.99 1.77 -1.38
N HIS A 204 28.02 1.89 -2.21
CA HIS A 204 29.21 2.68 -1.91
C HIS A 204 29.37 3.83 -2.90
N LYS A 205 29.71 5.03 -2.44
CA LYS A 205 30.08 6.12 -3.37
C LYS A 205 31.40 5.80 -4.05
N ALA A 206 31.43 5.81 -5.37
CA ALA A 206 32.62 5.41 -6.14
C ALA A 206 33.89 6.22 -5.81
N LYS A 207 33.75 7.54 -5.56
CA LYS A 207 34.89 8.43 -5.31
C LYS A 207 35.39 8.45 -3.87
N SER A 208 34.49 8.26 -2.90
CA SER A 208 34.82 8.44 -1.48
C SER A 208 34.71 7.14 -0.68
N SER A 209 34.34 6.03 -1.33
CA SER A 209 34.01 4.74 -0.73
C SER A 209 33.06 4.82 0.46
N ARG A 210 32.24 5.89 0.52
CA ARG A 210 31.31 6.10 1.62
C ARG A 210 30.20 5.08 1.48
N GLU A 211 30.02 4.27 2.52
CA GLU A 211 28.91 3.34 2.64
C GLU A 211 27.59 4.11 2.84
N LEU A 212 26.59 3.71 2.08
CA LEU A 212 25.22 4.19 2.12
C LEU A 212 24.29 2.99 2.16
N TRP A 213 23.13 3.18 2.78
CA TRP A 213 22.00 2.29 2.61
C TRP A 213 20.97 2.94 1.71
N ALA A 214 20.50 2.22 0.70
CA ALA A 214 19.55 2.73 -0.28
C ALA A 214 18.19 2.05 -0.12
N PHE A 215 17.13 2.84 -0.30
CA PHE A 215 15.75 2.37 -0.37
C PHE A 215 15.11 2.93 -1.64
N LEU A 216 14.76 2.05 -2.57
CA LEU A 216 14.02 2.39 -3.77
C LEU A 216 12.53 2.19 -3.51
N PHE A 217 11.78 3.28 -3.52
CA PHE A 217 10.33 3.25 -3.53
C PHE A 217 9.81 3.37 -4.96
N ASN A 218 8.50 3.25 -5.15
CA ASN A 218 7.87 3.48 -6.45
C ASN A 218 7.90 4.95 -6.89
N ASP A 219 8.01 5.91 -5.96
CA ASP A 219 8.01 7.35 -6.23
C ASP A 219 9.39 8.03 -6.09
N PHE A 220 10.27 7.56 -5.20
CA PHE A 220 11.62 8.12 -5.04
C PHE A 220 12.69 7.10 -4.65
N LEU A 221 13.96 7.48 -4.84
CA LEU A 221 15.14 6.81 -4.31
C LEU A 221 15.65 7.57 -3.07
N LEU A 222 15.71 6.90 -1.93
CA LEU A 222 16.25 7.42 -0.68
C LEU A 222 17.64 6.83 -0.43
N LEU A 223 18.61 7.71 -0.13
CA LEU A 223 19.95 7.33 0.32
C LEU A 223 20.13 7.74 1.78
N THR A 224 20.58 6.82 2.61
CA THR A 224 20.82 7.03 4.04
C THR A 224 22.24 6.63 4.43
N GLN A 225 22.69 7.11 5.59
CA GLN A 225 23.96 6.76 6.21
C GLN A 225 23.73 6.33 7.66
N GLY A 226 24.51 5.38 8.17
CA GLY A 226 24.41 4.93 9.56
C GLY A 226 25.03 5.93 10.53
N ALA A 227 24.50 5.98 11.76
CA ALA A 227 25.10 6.76 12.86
C ALA A 227 26.44 6.17 13.36
N LYS A 228 26.66 4.86 13.14
CA LYS A 228 27.93 4.13 13.35
C LYS A 228 28.20 3.28 12.11
N SER A 229 29.44 2.82 11.92
CA SER A 229 29.81 1.88 10.84
C SER A 229 28.82 0.72 10.81
N LEU A 230 28.17 0.49 9.66
CA LEU A 230 27.17 -0.56 9.53
C LEU A 230 27.89 -1.90 9.56
N SER A 231 27.92 -2.57 10.71
CA SER A 231 28.52 -3.90 10.80
C SER A 231 27.81 -4.88 9.87
N SER A 232 28.61 -5.75 9.25
CA SER A 232 28.34 -6.67 8.12
C SER A 232 27.04 -7.48 8.20
N SER A 233 25.90 -6.83 8.02
CA SER A 233 24.58 -7.43 8.10
C SER A 233 23.98 -7.43 6.70
N GLY A 234 23.66 -8.62 6.18
CA GLY A 234 22.96 -8.77 4.90
C GLY A 234 21.56 -8.12 4.92
N PRO A 235 20.93 -7.94 3.74
CA PRO A 235 19.65 -7.23 3.60
C PRO A 235 18.53 -7.78 4.48
N ASP A 236 18.50 -9.10 4.74
CA ASP A 236 17.48 -9.75 5.58
C ASP A 236 17.57 -9.41 7.07
N LYS A 237 18.74 -8.95 7.55
CA LYS A 237 18.92 -8.54 8.95
C LYS A 237 18.54 -7.08 9.18
N LEU A 238 18.40 -6.27 8.12
CA LEU A 238 18.06 -4.85 8.26
C LEU A 238 16.70 -4.69 8.91
N PHE A 239 15.66 -5.30 8.34
CA PHE A 239 14.28 -5.18 8.82
C PHE A 239 14.01 -6.00 10.09
N SER A 240 15.05 -6.45 10.80
CA SER A 240 14.87 -7.19 12.04
C SER A 240 14.35 -6.25 13.13
N PRO A 241 13.27 -6.58 13.85
CA PRO A 241 12.76 -5.75 14.94
C PRO A 241 13.73 -5.63 16.13
N LYS A 242 14.81 -6.42 16.14
CA LYS A 242 15.88 -6.36 17.16
C LYS A 242 17.09 -5.52 16.71
N SER A 243 17.07 -4.94 15.51
CA SER A 243 18.17 -4.12 15.04
C SER A 243 18.16 -2.76 15.75
N GLY A 244 19.17 -2.45 16.56
CA GLY A 244 19.38 -1.09 17.08
C GLY A 244 19.94 -0.12 16.03
N ILE A 245 19.71 -0.38 14.74
CA ILE A 245 20.28 0.40 13.63
C ILE A 245 19.46 1.68 13.49
N GLN A 246 20.13 2.82 13.58
CA GLN A 246 19.53 4.10 13.26
C GLN A 246 20.23 4.71 12.04
N LEU A 247 19.43 5.01 11.02
CA LEU A 247 19.86 5.58 9.77
C LEU A 247 19.49 7.06 9.74
N LYS A 248 20.30 7.87 9.09
CA LYS A 248 20.02 9.28 8.83
C LYS A 248 19.99 9.52 7.33
N MET A 249 19.06 10.33 6.85
CA MET A 249 19.04 10.72 5.44
C MET A 249 20.39 11.34 5.03
N TYR A 250 20.95 10.86 3.92
CA TYR A 250 22.20 11.41 3.38
C TYR A 250 21.95 12.71 2.61
N LYS A 251 20.88 12.73 1.81
CA LYS A 251 20.40 13.86 1.00
C LYS A 251 18.88 13.74 0.82
N THR A 252 18.27 14.82 0.30
CA THR A 252 16.88 14.83 -0.19
C THR A 252 16.62 13.61 -1.09
N PRO A 253 15.48 12.91 -0.92
CA PRO A 253 15.09 11.81 -1.80
C PRO A 253 15.05 12.26 -3.27
N LEU A 254 15.46 11.37 -4.17
CA LEU A 254 15.51 11.62 -5.61
C LEU A 254 14.21 11.11 -6.22
N PHE A 255 13.32 12.00 -6.64
CA PHE A 255 12.05 11.60 -7.26
C PHE A 255 12.30 10.91 -8.60
N LEU A 256 11.64 9.78 -8.83
CA LEU A 256 11.98 8.93 -9.98
C LEU A 256 11.54 9.52 -11.32
N ASN A 257 10.58 10.44 -11.34
CA ASN A 257 10.23 11.20 -12.55
C ASN A 257 11.31 12.20 -12.99
N GLU A 258 12.33 12.44 -12.15
CA GLU A 258 13.46 13.35 -12.42
C GLU A 258 14.81 12.60 -12.41
N VAL A 259 14.79 11.27 -12.33
CA VAL A 259 15.99 10.42 -12.28
C VAL A 259 16.28 9.79 -13.65
N LEU A 260 17.54 9.81 -14.05
CA LEU A 260 18.08 9.03 -15.16
C LEU A 260 19.18 8.11 -14.66
N VAL A 261 19.08 6.81 -14.94
CA VAL A 261 20.12 5.84 -14.62
C VAL A 261 20.95 5.54 -15.84
N LYS A 262 22.27 5.60 -15.70
CA LYS A 262 23.22 5.31 -16.77
C LYS A 262 24.26 4.29 -16.30
N MET A 263 24.65 3.41 -17.22
CA MET A 263 25.86 2.63 -17.07
C MET A 263 27.09 3.55 -17.24
N PRO A 264 28.25 3.22 -16.66
CA PRO A 264 29.48 3.94 -16.95
C PRO A 264 29.76 3.93 -18.47
N PRO A 265 30.47 4.95 -18.99
CA PRO A 265 30.72 5.12 -20.42
C PRO A 265 31.49 3.97 -21.08
N ASP A 266 32.20 3.17 -20.28
CA ASP A 266 32.91 1.98 -20.72
C ASP A 266 32.07 0.71 -20.43
N PRO A 267 31.34 0.17 -21.41
CA PRO A 267 30.54 -1.04 -21.26
C PRO A 267 31.37 -2.32 -21.05
N SER A 268 32.71 -2.26 -21.23
CA SER A 268 33.64 -3.36 -20.95
C SER A 268 34.13 -3.40 -19.51
N SER A 269 33.77 -2.41 -18.69
CA SER A 269 34.16 -2.37 -17.29
C SER A 269 33.43 -3.44 -16.46
N ASP A 270 34.20 -4.38 -15.92
CA ASP A 270 33.77 -5.36 -14.90
C ASP A 270 33.51 -4.70 -13.53
N GLU A 271 33.48 -3.37 -13.43
CA GLU A 271 33.15 -2.69 -12.19
C GLU A 271 31.64 -2.75 -11.90
N PRO A 272 31.23 -3.11 -10.66
CA PRO A 272 29.85 -3.08 -10.21
C PRO A 272 29.37 -1.64 -9.94
N LEU A 273 29.53 -0.73 -10.91
CA LEU A 273 29.27 0.69 -10.80
C LEU A 273 28.13 1.14 -11.72
N PHE A 274 27.32 2.10 -11.26
CA PHE A 274 26.30 2.78 -12.05
C PHE A 274 26.17 4.26 -11.65
N LEU A 275 25.54 5.06 -12.52
CA LEU A 275 25.33 6.48 -12.33
C LEU A 275 23.83 6.79 -12.18
N VAL A 276 23.48 7.60 -11.19
CA VAL A 276 22.14 8.16 -10.99
C VAL A 276 22.23 9.67 -11.18
N SER A 277 21.65 10.18 -12.27
CA SER A 277 21.55 11.60 -12.57
C SER A 277 20.19 12.12 -12.12
N HIS A 278 20.16 13.24 -11.39
CA HIS A 278 18.95 13.90 -10.92
C HIS A 278 19.14 15.41 -10.99
N ILE A 279 18.40 16.08 -11.89
CA ILE A 279 18.49 17.52 -12.23
C ILE A 279 19.94 18.02 -12.22
N ASP A 280 20.41 18.62 -11.12
CA ASP A 280 21.74 19.24 -10.99
C ASP A 280 22.80 18.34 -10.33
N ARG A 281 22.54 17.05 -10.14
CA ARG A 281 23.44 16.14 -9.39
C ARG A 281 23.61 14.79 -10.09
N VAL A 282 24.83 14.27 -10.04
CA VAL A 282 25.15 12.91 -10.49
C VAL A 282 25.78 12.14 -9.33
N TYR A 283 25.16 11.02 -8.96
CA TYR A 283 25.67 10.08 -7.98
C TYR A 283 26.33 8.91 -8.71
N SER A 284 27.60 8.64 -8.37
CA SER A 284 28.30 7.44 -8.83
C SER A 284 28.34 6.42 -7.69
N LEU A 285 27.64 5.30 -7.89
CA LEU A 285 27.35 4.30 -6.87
C LEU A 285 27.92 2.94 -7.29
N LYS A 286 28.51 2.22 -6.34
CA LYS A 286 29.07 0.87 -6.46
C LYS A 286 28.24 -0.12 -5.63
N THR A 287 27.94 -1.29 -6.18
CA THR A 287 27.33 -2.44 -5.50
C THR A 287 28.38 -3.49 -5.13
N ASP A 288 28.01 -4.50 -4.34
CA ASP A 288 28.93 -5.58 -3.97
C ASP A 288 29.15 -6.55 -5.16
N THR A 289 28.15 -6.68 -6.04
CA THR A 289 28.21 -7.58 -7.21
C THR A 289 27.66 -6.95 -8.50
N LEU A 290 28.05 -7.50 -9.66
CA LEU A 290 27.49 -7.12 -10.97
C LEU A 290 25.99 -7.41 -11.08
N ASN A 291 25.51 -8.48 -10.42
CA ASN A 291 24.10 -8.84 -10.38
C ASN A 291 23.27 -7.80 -9.62
N GLU A 292 23.77 -7.31 -8.48
CA GLU A 292 23.14 -6.22 -7.75
C GLU A 292 23.13 -4.93 -8.57
N ARG A 293 24.23 -4.60 -9.27
CA ARG A 293 24.28 -3.46 -10.19
C ARG A 293 23.15 -3.55 -11.21
N ALA A 294 23.03 -4.69 -11.89
CA ALA A 294 22.00 -4.93 -12.89
C ALA A 294 20.58 -4.79 -12.29
N ALA A 295 20.36 -5.37 -11.10
CA ALA A 295 19.08 -5.29 -10.40
C ALA A 295 18.70 -3.84 -10.03
N TRP A 296 19.63 -3.06 -9.47
CA TRP A 296 19.39 -1.65 -9.15
C TRP A 296 19.07 -0.83 -10.41
N VAL A 297 19.88 -0.97 -11.46
CA VAL A 297 19.68 -0.24 -12.73
C VAL A 297 18.32 -0.56 -13.34
N GLN A 298 17.98 -1.85 -13.44
CA GLN A 298 16.71 -2.27 -14.02
C GLN A 298 15.52 -1.76 -13.18
N LYS A 299 15.54 -1.93 -11.86
CA LYS A 299 14.42 -1.54 -11.00
C LYS A 299 14.20 -0.04 -10.97
N ILE A 300 15.27 0.77 -10.90
CA ILE A 300 15.12 2.24 -10.94
C ILE A 300 14.56 2.66 -12.30
N LYS A 301 15.08 2.09 -13.40
CA LYS A 301 14.60 2.39 -14.75
C LYS A 301 13.11 2.09 -14.91
N VAL A 302 12.68 0.88 -14.56
CA VAL A 302 11.27 0.46 -14.65
C VAL A 302 10.36 1.34 -13.79
N ALA A 303 10.78 1.66 -12.56
CA ALA A 303 10.00 2.50 -11.66
C ALA A 303 9.91 3.96 -12.15
N SER A 304 11.00 4.52 -12.68
CA SER A 304 11.04 5.85 -13.28
C SER A 304 10.14 5.95 -14.52
N GLU A 305 10.23 4.98 -15.44
CA GLU A 305 9.39 4.93 -16.64
C GLU A 305 7.90 4.84 -16.28
N LEU A 306 7.55 3.98 -15.31
CA LEU A 306 6.18 3.85 -14.82
C LEU A 306 5.66 5.14 -14.19
N PHE A 307 6.50 5.84 -13.41
CA PHE A 307 6.14 7.14 -12.84
C PHE A 307 5.83 8.13 -13.97
N ILE A 308 6.78 8.34 -14.89
CA ILE A 308 6.65 9.30 -15.99
C ILE A 308 5.41 9.01 -16.83
N GLU A 309 5.16 7.75 -17.18
CA GLU A 309 3.99 7.35 -17.98
C GLU A 309 2.67 7.62 -17.22
N THR A 310 2.61 7.29 -15.93
CA THR A 310 1.41 7.50 -15.11
C THR A 310 1.11 8.99 -14.94
N GLU A 311 2.15 9.80 -14.71
CA GLU A 311 2.01 11.24 -14.59
C GLU A 311 1.56 11.87 -15.92
N LYS A 312 2.12 11.42 -17.05
CA LYS A 312 1.69 11.83 -18.39
C LYS A 312 0.21 11.53 -18.64
N LYS A 313 -0.24 10.29 -18.37
CA LYS A 313 -1.65 9.90 -18.50
C LYS A 313 -2.57 10.76 -17.61
N LYS A 314 -2.15 11.07 -16.38
CA LYS A 314 -2.90 11.94 -15.46
C LYS A 314 -3.02 13.37 -16.02
N ARG A 315 -1.93 13.93 -16.57
CA ARG A 315 -1.93 15.25 -17.21
C ARG A 315 -2.81 15.30 -18.45
N GLU A 316 -2.78 14.27 -19.30
CA GLU A 316 -3.63 14.16 -20.49
C GLU A 316 -5.12 14.12 -20.14
N LYS A 317 -5.51 13.31 -19.15
CA LYS A 317 -6.88 13.28 -18.62
C LYS A 317 -7.33 14.64 -18.10
N ALA A 318 -6.47 15.33 -17.34
CA ALA A 318 -6.76 16.66 -16.82
C ALA A 318 -6.85 17.73 -17.92
N TYR A 319 -6.10 17.59 -19.01
CA TYR A 319 -6.20 18.48 -20.18
C TYR A 319 -7.50 18.24 -20.95
N GLN A 320 -7.86 16.98 -21.21
CA GLN A 320 -9.12 16.62 -21.86
C GLN A 320 -10.34 17.10 -21.06
N ALA A 321 -10.31 16.96 -19.73
CA ALA A 321 -11.37 17.47 -18.85
C ALA A 321 -11.51 19.01 -18.94
N ARG A 322 -10.39 19.74 -19.06
CA ARG A 322 -10.39 21.21 -19.18
C ARG A 322 -10.77 21.74 -20.57
N SER A 323 -10.63 20.91 -21.61
CA SER A 323 -10.95 21.30 -23.00
C SER A 323 -12.45 21.28 -23.35
N LEU A 324 -13.33 20.89 -22.42
CA LEU A 324 -14.78 21.02 -22.59
C LEU A 324 -15.17 22.52 -22.60
N LYS A 325 -15.74 22.97 -23.72
CA LYS A 325 -15.96 24.38 -24.11
C LYS A 325 -16.46 25.29 -22.97
N ALA A 326 -15.81 26.44 -22.88
CA ALA A 326 -16.17 27.62 -22.08
C ALA A 326 -17.41 28.35 -22.67
N SER A 327 -18.56 27.69 -22.69
CA SER A 327 -19.85 28.35 -22.93
C SER A 327 -20.64 28.42 -21.63
N GLY A 328 -21.17 29.60 -21.33
CA GLY A 328 -21.99 29.85 -20.15
C GLY A 328 -22.90 31.06 -20.35
N ILE A 329 -23.94 31.14 -19.55
CA ILE A 329 -24.94 32.23 -19.50
C ILE A 329 -24.44 33.46 -18.72
N GLY A 330 -23.29 33.35 -18.05
CA GLY A 330 -22.71 34.45 -17.28
C GLY A 330 -21.27 34.19 -16.86
N ARG A 331 -20.70 35.15 -16.13
CA ARG A 331 -19.35 35.07 -15.57
C ARG A 331 -19.38 35.44 -14.09
N LEU A 332 -18.71 34.65 -13.26
CA LEU A 332 -18.51 34.92 -11.84
C LEU A 332 -17.02 35.21 -11.60
N LEU A 333 -16.69 36.44 -11.19
CA LEU A 333 -15.34 36.79 -10.75
C LEU A 333 -15.24 36.53 -9.25
N VAL A 334 -14.30 35.69 -8.84
CA VAL A 334 -14.06 35.34 -7.44
C VAL A 334 -12.68 35.81 -7.02
N THR A 335 -12.61 36.54 -5.91
CA THR A 335 -11.36 36.99 -5.29
C THR A 335 -11.24 36.38 -3.89
N ILE A 336 -10.19 35.58 -3.67
CA ILE A 336 -9.81 35.03 -2.37
C ILE A 336 -8.67 35.87 -1.81
N SER A 337 -8.94 36.60 -0.73
CA SER A 337 -7.96 37.46 -0.06
C SER A 337 -7.02 36.64 0.83
N GLU A 338 -7.54 36.08 1.91
CA GLU A 338 -6.76 35.41 2.96
C GLU A 338 -7.59 34.34 3.71
N ALA A 339 -6.89 33.47 4.44
CA ALA A 339 -7.46 32.66 5.50
C ALA A 339 -6.70 32.94 6.80
N GLN A 340 -7.35 32.72 7.95
CA GLN A 340 -6.77 32.97 9.26
C GLN A 340 -6.97 31.76 10.18
N GLU A 341 -6.09 31.65 11.19
CA GLU A 341 -6.19 30.68 12.28
C GLU A 341 -6.28 29.22 11.81
N LEU A 342 -5.56 28.90 10.75
CA LEU A 342 -5.45 27.54 10.25
C LEU A 342 -4.79 26.65 11.35
N LYS A 343 -5.33 25.46 11.66
CA LYS A 343 -4.73 24.43 12.54
C LYS A 343 -3.38 23.83 12.05
N ALA A 344 -2.26 24.10 12.70
CA ALA A 344 -0.98 23.48 12.33
C ALA A 344 -1.05 21.96 12.05
N CYS A 345 -0.62 21.54 10.85
CA CYS A 345 -0.59 20.14 10.41
C CYS A 345 0.81 19.53 10.45
N LYS A 346 1.84 20.37 10.61
CA LYS A 346 3.22 19.92 10.76
C LYS A 346 3.64 20.04 12.23
N PRO A 347 4.41 19.08 12.77
CA PRO A 347 5.00 19.14 14.10
C PRO A 347 5.73 20.46 14.44
N ASN A 348 6.23 21.19 13.44
CA ASN A 348 6.82 22.52 13.62
C ASN A 348 5.81 23.65 13.92
N GLY A 349 4.51 23.34 14.01
CA GLY A 349 3.45 24.31 14.27
C GLY A 349 3.03 25.15 13.05
N LYS A 350 3.41 24.77 11.82
CA LYS A 350 3.14 25.55 10.59
C LYS A 350 2.51 24.69 9.48
N SER A 351 2.13 25.35 8.37
CA SER A 351 1.45 24.74 7.21
C SER A 351 1.86 25.44 5.90
N ASN A 352 1.61 24.80 4.75
CA ASN A 352 1.81 25.33 3.40
C ASN A 352 0.47 25.42 2.63
N PRO A 353 -0.49 26.24 3.08
CA PRO A 353 -1.84 26.24 2.53
C PRO A 353 -1.93 26.86 1.13
N TYR A 354 -2.73 26.23 0.26
CA TYR A 354 -3.26 26.81 -0.97
C TYR A 354 -4.77 26.62 -1.03
N CYS A 355 -5.44 27.40 -1.88
CA CYS A 355 -6.90 27.34 -2.05
C CYS A 355 -7.21 26.82 -3.45
N GLU A 356 -8.13 25.87 -3.55
CA GLU A 356 -8.72 25.39 -4.79
C GLU A 356 -10.18 25.82 -4.85
N LEU A 357 -10.58 26.35 -6.00
CA LEU A 357 -11.95 26.75 -6.29
C LEU A 357 -12.45 25.92 -7.45
N THR A 358 -13.61 25.30 -7.30
CA THR A 358 -14.24 24.48 -8.34
C THR A 358 -15.68 24.92 -8.59
N MET A 359 -16.13 24.80 -9.85
CA MET A 359 -17.52 25.01 -10.23
C MET A 359 -17.83 24.13 -11.45
N GLY A 360 -18.51 23.01 -11.20
CA GLY A 360 -18.64 21.93 -12.18
C GLY A 360 -17.28 21.39 -12.63
N ALA A 361 -16.98 21.49 -13.94
CA ALA A 361 -15.70 21.05 -14.51
C ALA A 361 -14.58 22.10 -14.44
N GLN A 362 -14.87 23.33 -14.00
CA GLN A 362 -13.88 24.40 -13.90
C GLN A 362 -13.17 24.30 -12.55
N CYS A 363 -11.84 24.40 -12.55
CA CYS A 363 -11.00 24.34 -11.36
C CYS A 363 -9.85 25.35 -11.47
N TYR A 364 -9.66 26.12 -10.40
CA TYR A 364 -8.61 27.13 -10.28
C TYR A 364 -7.92 27.00 -8.91
N THR A 365 -6.59 27.07 -8.88
CA THR A 365 -5.79 26.93 -7.65
C THR A 365 -4.91 28.15 -7.42
N SER A 366 -4.87 28.64 -6.18
CA SER A 366 -3.91 29.66 -5.76
C SER A 366 -2.49 29.10 -5.63
N ARG A 367 -1.50 29.98 -5.48
CA ARG A 367 -0.14 29.55 -5.13
C ARG A 367 -0.07 29.16 -3.65
N PRO A 368 0.66 28.09 -3.28
CA PRO A 368 0.88 27.75 -1.88
C PRO A 368 1.71 28.82 -1.17
N ILE A 369 1.34 29.17 0.06
CA ILE A 369 2.13 30.07 0.91
C ILE A 369 2.77 29.22 1.99
N SER A 370 4.10 29.21 2.04
CA SER A 370 4.82 28.32 2.94
C SER A 370 4.85 28.82 4.39
N ASN A 371 4.85 27.87 5.32
CA ASN A 371 5.11 28.10 6.75
C ASN A 371 4.22 29.17 7.40
N THR A 372 2.92 29.15 7.11
CA THR A 372 1.94 30.08 7.70
C THR A 372 0.62 29.39 8.03
N LEU A 373 -0.03 29.89 9.08
CA LEU A 373 -1.42 29.57 9.44
C LEU A 373 -2.39 30.69 9.03
N ASN A 374 -1.87 31.77 8.46
CA ASN A 374 -2.62 32.95 8.04
C ASN A 374 -2.20 33.36 6.62
N PRO A 375 -2.50 32.54 5.59
CA PRO A 375 -2.09 32.83 4.23
C PRO A 375 -2.86 34.01 3.64
N LYS A 376 -2.14 34.90 2.94
CA LYS A 376 -2.73 35.97 2.13
C LYS A 376 -2.47 35.71 0.66
N TRP A 377 -3.42 35.06 -0.02
CA TRP A 377 -3.27 34.66 -1.42
C TRP A 377 -3.48 35.81 -2.40
N ASN A 378 -4.44 36.70 -2.11
CA ASN A 378 -4.88 37.75 -3.04
C ASN A 378 -5.11 37.20 -4.46
N PHE A 379 -5.73 36.02 -4.53
CA PHE A 379 -5.92 35.24 -5.73
C PHE A 379 -7.26 35.60 -6.37
N ASN A 380 -7.29 35.85 -7.68
CA ASN A 380 -8.52 36.03 -8.42
C ASN A 380 -8.64 35.00 -9.55
N CYS A 381 -9.88 34.61 -9.84
CA CYS A 381 -10.20 33.75 -10.97
C CYS A 381 -11.63 34.03 -11.44
N GLN A 382 -11.92 33.62 -12.68
CA GLN A 382 -13.22 33.85 -13.29
C GLN A 382 -13.82 32.54 -13.78
N PHE A 383 -15.03 32.25 -13.35
CA PHE A 383 -15.81 31.09 -13.77
C PHE A 383 -16.86 31.47 -14.81
N PHE A 384 -17.14 30.58 -15.74
CA PHE A 384 -18.31 30.65 -16.62
C PHE A 384 -19.48 29.94 -15.94
N ILE A 385 -20.59 30.65 -15.75
CA ILE A 385 -21.82 30.10 -15.19
C ILE A 385 -22.56 29.40 -16.32
N LYS A 386 -22.87 28.11 -16.18
CA LYS A 386 -23.69 27.32 -17.10
C LYS A 386 -25.15 27.32 -16.69
N ASP A 387 -25.42 27.16 -15.40
CA ASP A 387 -26.77 27.07 -14.84
C ASP A 387 -26.83 27.76 -13.47
N LEU A 388 -27.67 28.78 -13.36
CA LEU A 388 -27.83 29.55 -12.12
C LEU A 388 -28.36 28.74 -10.94
N TYR A 389 -29.10 27.67 -11.20
CA TYR A 389 -29.76 26.84 -10.19
C TYR A 389 -28.92 25.64 -9.78
N GLN A 390 -28.09 25.13 -10.69
CA GLN A 390 -27.30 23.90 -10.49
C GLN A 390 -25.81 24.17 -10.21
N ASP A 391 -25.25 25.28 -10.71
CA ASP A 391 -23.84 25.58 -10.45
C ASP A 391 -23.62 25.99 -8.99
N VAL A 392 -22.65 25.34 -8.38
CA VAL A 392 -22.20 25.59 -7.01
C VAL A 392 -20.71 25.88 -7.04
N LEU A 393 -20.32 27.01 -6.47
CA LEU A 393 -18.93 27.35 -6.25
C LEU A 393 -18.45 26.62 -4.99
N CYS A 394 -17.50 25.72 -5.14
CA CYS A 394 -16.86 25.03 -4.03
C CYS A 394 -15.47 25.63 -3.78
N ILE A 395 -15.17 25.95 -2.53
CA ILE A 395 -13.89 26.50 -2.08
C ILE A 395 -13.30 25.53 -1.06
N THR A 396 -12.10 25.05 -1.34
CA THR A 396 -11.40 24.07 -0.51
C THR A 396 -9.97 24.52 -0.26
N ILE A 397 -9.58 24.58 1.02
CA ILE A 397 -8.19 24.83 1.41
C ILE A 397 -7.47 23.47 1.48
N PHE A 398 -6.27 23.42 0.94
CA PHE A 398 -5.41 22.24 0.89
C PHE A 398 -4.04 22.52 1.51
N GLU A 399 -3.44 21.51 2.14
CA GLU A 399 -2.03 21.52 2.53
C GLU A 399 -1.17 20.97 1.41
N LYS A 400 -0.21 21.77 0.92
CA LYS A 400 0.75 21.29 -0.06
C LYS A 400 1.74 20.31 0.58
N ASP A 401 1.70 19.06 0.16
CA ASP A 401 2.68 18.03 0.51
C ASP A 401 3.52 17.63 -0.71
N GLN A 402 4.79 17.30 -0.46
CA GLN A 402 5.75 16.96 -1.51
C GLN A 402 5.74 15.47 -1.85
N PHE A 403 5.45 14.60 -0.89
CA PHE A 403 5.63 13.15 -0.99
C PHE A 403 4.30 12.39 -0.97
N SER A 404 3.21 13.03 -0.60
CA SER A 404 1.87 12.45 -0.53
C SER A 404 0.84 13.40 -1.14
N PRO A 405 -0.34 12.89 -1.54
CA PRO A 405 -1.43 13.74 -2.01
C PRO A 405 -1.75 14.86 -1.02
N ASP A 406 -2.02 16.05 -1.55
CA ASP A 406 -2.34 17.23 -0.75
C ASP A 406 -3.57 16.96 0.13
N GLY A 407 -3.43 17.19 1.44
CA GLY A 407 -4.49 16.92 2.42
C GLY A 407 -5.55 18.02 2.39
N GLN A 408 -6.83 17.63 2.26
CA GLN A 408 -7.95 18.56 2.41
C GLN A 408 -8.05 19.04 3.86
N TRP A 409 -8.17 20.35 4.02
CA TRP A 409 -7.98 21.02 5.30
C TRP A 409 -9.27 21.47 5.97
N THR A 410 -10.20 21.96 5.15
CA THR A 410 -11.51 22.39 5.59
C THR A 410 -12.57 21.49 4.98
N PRO A 411 -13.73 21.32 5.65
CA PRO A 411 -14.96 20.97 4.94
C PRO A 411 -15.07 21.88 3.71
N GLU A 412 -15.47 21.30 2.58
CA GLU A 412 -15.69 22.07 1.36
C GLU A 412 -16.74 23.16 1.65
N LEU A 413 -16.39 24.43 1.40
CA LEU A 413 -17.35 25.52 1.47
C LEU A 413 -18.07 25.59 0.12
N SER A 414 -19.33 25.17 0.10
CA SER A 414 -20.18 25.17 -1.09
C SER A 414 -21.12 26.38 -1.07
N LEU A 415 -21.05 27.23 -2.09
CA LEU A 415 -21.88 28.43 -2.25
C LEU A 415 -22.67 28.34 -3.55
N SER A 416 -24.01 28.35 -3.44
CA SER A 416 -24.88 28.38 -4.63
C SER A 416 -24.72 29.69 -5.38
N VAL A 417 -24.63 29.64 -6.72
CA VAL A 417 -24.50 30.85 -7.56
C VAL A 417 -25.66 31.82 -7.35
N GLN A 418 -26.86 31.33 -7.00
CA GLN A 418 -28.02 32.17 -6.71
C GLN A 418 -27.80 33.14 -5.54
N SER A 419 -27.01 32.74 -4.55
CA SER A 419 -26.74 33.55 -3.36
C SER A 419 -25.98 34.84 -3.65
N PHE A 420 -25.31 34.92 -4.81
CA PHE A 420 -24.60 36.11 -5.26
C PHE A 420 -25.44 37.04 -6.13
N ILE A 421 -26.65 36.61 -6.52
CA ILE A 421 -27.57 37.43 -7.31
C ILE A 421 -28.47 38.20 -6.34
N GLY A 422 -27.96 39.35 -5.89
CA GLY A 422 -28.79 40.39 -5.30
C GLY A 422 -29.40 41.24 -6.41
N PHE A 423 -30.72 41.37 -6.44
CA PHE A 423 -31.36 42.46 -7.17
C PHE A 423 -30.87 43.77 -6.56
N ASN A 424 -29.99 44.51 -7.27
CA ASN A 424 -29.97 45.95 -7.10
C ASN A 424 -31.29 46.46 -7.69
N VAL A 425 -32.29 46.66 -6.84
CA VAL A 425 -33.45 47.50 -7.15
C VAL A 425 -33.08 48.93 -6.85
#